data_AF-A0A1J4PU53-F1
#
_entry.id   AF-A0A1J4PU53-F1
#
_cell.length_a   1.000
_cell.length_b   1.000
_cell.length_c   1.000
_cell.angle_alpha   90.00
_cell.angle_beta   90.00
_cell.angle_gamma   90.00
#
_symmetry.space_group_name_H-M   'P 1'
#
loop_
_entity.id
_entity.type
_entity.pdbx_description
1 polymer ?
#
loop_
_entity_poly.entity_id
_entity_poly.type
_entity_poly.pdbx_seq_one_letter_code
_entity_poly.pdbx_strand_id
1 'polypeptide(L)'
;MRPFAAGAVALLAFSLAVPAAHASPRTDCDKALAVAQQAERYYDGLKADLLRSMASGGHPGTAQRQALQKAESVRNSTSTEAERVCAAGAS
;
A
#
# COMPACT_ATOMS: atom_id res chain seq x y z
N MET A 1 -55.75 12.23 -38.44
CA MET A 1 -54.38 12.55 -38.88
C MET A 1 -53.55 12.75 -37.63
N ARG A 2 -52.53 11.92 -37.40
CA ARG A 2 -51.52 12.11 -36.35
C ARG A 2 -50.23 12.57 -37.02
N PRO A 3 -49.55 13.57 -36.46
CA PRO A 3 -48.11 13.51 -36.39
C PRO A 3 -47.62 13.60 -34.94
N PHE A 4 -46.61 12.78 -34.66
CA PHE A 4 -45.84 12.76 -33.42
C PHE A 4 -44.88 13.96 -33.38
N ALA A 5 -44.64 14.50 -32.19
CA ALA A 5 -43.38 15.19 -31.91
C ALA A 5 -43.00 14.93 -30.44
N ALA A 6 -41.99 14.08 -30.29
CA ALA A 6 -41.34 13.72 -29.04
C ALA A 6 -40.67 14.96 -28.42
N GLY A 7 -41.12 15.36 -27.23
CA GLY A 7 -40.41 16.33 -26.40
C GLY A 7 -39.22 15.65 -25.74
N ALA A 8 -38.03 15.92 -26.25
CA ALA A 8 -36.76 15.42 -25.75
C ALA A 8 -36.58 15.77 -24.26
N VAL A 9 -36.41 14.75 -23.42
CA VAL A 9 -35.85 14.90 -22.08
C VAL A 9 -34.42 15.37 -22.27
N ALA A 10 -34.14 16.62 -21.89
CA ALA A 10 -32.79 17.14 -21.76
C ALA A 10 -32.09 16.37 -20.62
N LEU A 11 -31.53 15.21 -20.95
CA LEU A 11 -30.50 14.59 -20.13
C LEU A 11 -29.33 15.55 -20.16
N LEU A 12 -29.22 16.35 -19.09
CA LEU A 12 -27.99 17.02 -18.71
C LEU A 12 -26.92 15.93 -18.62
N ALA A 13 -26.21 15.73 -19.72
CA ALA A 13 -24.90 15.12 -19.73
C ALA A 13 -24.01 16.04 -18.91
N PHE A 14 -24.11 15.93 -17.58
CA PHE A 14 -22.97 16.13 -16.73
C PHE A 14 -21.98 15.05 -17.16
N SER A 15 -21.19 15.39 -18.18
CA SER A 15 -19.82 14.96 -18.28
C SER A 15 -19.17 15.39 -16.97
N LEU A 16 -19.36 14.58 -15.94
CA LEU A 16 -18.46 14.50 -14.82
C LEU A 16 -17.14 14.08 -15.47
N ALA A 17 -16.40 15.09 -15.93
CA ALA A 17 -14.96 15.07 -15.89
C ALA A 17 -14.62 14.86 -14.42
N VAL A 18 -14.74 13.60 -13.97
CA VAL A 18 -13.99 13.12 -12.84
C VAL A 18 -12.57 13.49 -13.24
N PRO A 19 -11.90 14.40 -12.53
CA PRO A 19 -10.49 14.54 -12.71
C PRO A 19 -9.98 13.14 -12.38
N ALA A 20 -9.57 12.41 -13.41
CA ALA A 20 -8.65 11.32 -13.20
C ALA A 20 -7.44 12.02 -12.57
N ALA A 21 -7.41 12.03 -11.24
CA ALA A 21 -6.24 12.40 -10.50
C ALA A 21 -5.24 11.32 -10.86
N HIS A 22 -4.55 11.55 -11.98
CA HIS A 22 -3.40 10.79 -12.40
C HIS A 22 -2.36 11.05 -11.31
N ALA A 23 -2.42 10.27 -10.23
CA ALA A 23 -1.32 10.17 -9.30
C ALA A 23 -0.11 9.82 -10.18
N SER A 24 0.89 10.69 -10.17
CA SER A 24 2.07 10.45 -10.99
C SER A 24 2.67 9.11 -10.55
N PRO A 25 3.13 8.26 -11.46
CA PRO A 25 3.72 6.98 -11.07
C PRO A 25 4.90 7.16 -10.09
N ARG A 26 5.58 8.31 -10.16
CA ARG A 26 6.59 8.74 -9.19
C ARG A 26 6.04 8.87 -7.76
N THR A 27 4.89 9.54 -7.58
CA THR A 27 4.27 9.70 -6.26
C THR A 27 3.77 8.40 -5.66
N ASP A 28 3.43 7.40 -6.47
CA ASP A 28 2.99 6.09 -5.95
C ASP A 28 4.19 5.20 -5.59
N CYS A 29 5.28 5.27 -6.35
CA CYS A 29 6.57 4.69 -5.95
C CYS A 29 7.07 5.24 -4.62
N ASP A 30 7.05 6.58 -4.43
CA ASP A 30 7.49 7.21 -3.18
C ASP A 30 6.67 6.73 -1.97
N LYS A 31 5.34 6.58 -2.12
CA LYS A 31 4.47 6.02 -1.07
C LYS A 31 4.79 4.56 -0.79
N ALA A 32 4.96 3.74 -1.82
CA ALA A 32 5.26 2.32 -1.66
C ALA A 32 6.61 2.12 -0.95
N LEU A 33 7.63 2.93 -1.28
CA LEU A 33 8.90 2.96 -0.58
C LEU A 33 8.76 3.39 0.88
N ALA A 34 7.95 4.40 1.18
CA ALA A 34 7.71 4.84 2.56
C ALA A 34 7.08 3.72 3.41
N VAL A 35 6.13 2.96 2.83
CA VAL A 35 5.51 1.80 3.50
C VAL A 35 6.52 0.68 3.71
N ALA A 36 7.33 0.35 2.71
CA ALA A 36 8.38 -0.66 2.83
C ALA A 36 9.39 -0.32 3.93
N GLN A 37 9.86 0.94 3.97
CA GLN A 37 10.76 1.42 5.02
C GLN A 37 10.11 1.39 6.41
N GLN A 38 8.81 1.66 6.52
CA GLN A 38 8.10 1.55 7.79
C GLN A 38 8.04 0.10 8.27
N ALA A 39 7.77 -0.85 7.37
CA ALA A 39 7.76 -2.28 7.69
C ALA A 39 9.15 -2.80 8.10
N GLU A 40 10.20 -2.33 7.43
CA GLU A 40 11.60 -2.62 7.79
C GLU A 40 11.93 -2.14 9.20
N ARG A 41 11.68 -0.86 9.51
CA ARG A 41 11.91 -0.31 10.86
C ARG A 41 11.15 -1.07 11.94
N TYR A 42 9.92 -1.50 11.64
CA TYR A 42 9.12 -2.28 12.58
C TYR A 42 9.72 -3.67 12.82
N TYR A 43 10.13 -4.38 11.76
CA TYR A 43 10.82 -5.66 11.90
C TYR A 43 12.13 -5.52 12.70
N ASP A 44 12.94 -4.51 12.40
CA ASP A 44 14.21 -4.27 13.09
C ASP A 44 14.01 -3.93 14.56
N GLY A 45 12.97 -3.16 14.90
CA GLY A 45 12.59 -2.89 16.28
C GLY A 45 12.25 -4.18 17.04
N LEU A 46 11.39 -5.03 16.47
CA LEU A 46 11.05 -6.32 17.08
C LEU A 46 12.27 -7.24 17.24
N LYS A 47 13.14 -7.27 16.23
CA LYS A 47 14.38 -8.06 16.27
C LYS A 47 15.31 -7.56 17.37
N ALA A 48 15.49 -6.24 17.47
CA ALA A 48 16.34 -5.62 18.48
C ALA A 48 15.81 -5.91 19.90
N ASP A 49 14.50 -5.80 20.13
CA ASP A 49 13.90 -6.10 21.43
C ASP A 49 14.02 -7.59 21.79
N LEU A 50 13.86 -8.48 20.82
CA LEU A 50 14.08 -9.92 21.00
C LEU A 50 15.52 -10.21 21.43
N LEU A 51 16.50 -9.65 20.71
CA LEU A 51 17.92 -9.82 21.00
C LEU A 51 18.29 -9.23 22.37
N ARG A 52 17.75 -8.06 22.71
CA ARG A 52 17.96 -7.42 24.02
C ARG A 52 17.40 -8.28 25.15
N SER A 53 16.20 -8.84 24.97
CA SER A 53 15.58 -9.76 25.92
C SER A 53 16.46 -10.99 26.16
N MET A 54 16.94 -11.62 25.08
CA MET A 54 17.86 -12.77 25.16
C MET A 54 19.18 -12.42 25.86
N ALA A 55 19.77 -11.27 25.54
CA ALA A 55 20.99 -10.80 26.17
C ALA A 55 20.82 -10.54 27.68
N SER A 56 19.61 -10.16 28.12
CA SER A 56 19.26 -10.01 29.53
C SER A 56 18.86 -11.32 30.23
N GLY A 57 19.03 -12.49 29.58
CA GLY A 57 18.65 -13.80 30.12
C GLY A 57 17.18 -14.19 29.91
N GLY A 58 16.43 -13.39 29.16
CA GLY A 58 15.07 -13.68 28.75
C GLY A 58 14.99 -14.84 27.75
N HIS A 59 13.89 -15.59 27.80
CA HIS A 59 13.62 -16.71 26.90
C HIS A 59 12.39 -16.38 26.05
N PRO A 60 12.56 -15.86 24.82
CA PRO A 60 11.42 -15.47 24.01
C PRO A 60 10.49 -16.65 23.75
N GLY A 61 9.21 -16.46 24.01
CA GLY A 61 8.16 -17.43 23.76
C GLY A 61 7.75 -17.50 22.30
N THR A 62 6.82 -18.41 22.00
CA THR A 62 6.26 -18.60 20.66
C THR A 62 5.63 -17.33 20.10
N ALA A 63 4.91 -16.56 20.92
CA ALA A 63 4.25 -15.33 20.49
C ALA A 63 5.25 -14.28 19.96
N GLN A 64 6.39 -14.10 20.64
CA GLN A 64 7.43 -13.15 20.18
C GLN A 64 8.08 -13.61 18.88
N ARG A 65 8.35 -14.91 18.73
CA ARG A 65 8.87 -15.47 17.47
C ARG A 65 7.85 -15.32 16.33
N GLN A 66 6.57 -15.58 16.58
CA GLN A 66 5.49 -15.40 15.61
C GLN A 66 5.33 -13.93 15.20
N ALA A 67 5.44 -13.00 16.16
CA ALA A 67 5.40 -11.57 15.87
C ALA A 67 6.55 -11.14 14.93
N LEU A 68 7.77 -11.62 15.19
CA LEU A 68 8.92 -11.35 14.32
C LEU A 68 8.74 -11.94 12.92
N GLN A 69 8.26 -13.18 12.83
CA GLN A 69 7.98 -13.85 11.55
C GLN A 69 6.87 -13.14 10.74
N LYS A 70 5.82 -12.66 11.42
CA LYS A 70 4.78 -11.86 10.78
C LYS A 70 5.36 -10.54 10.26
N ALA A 71 6.17 -9.85 11.06
CA ALA A 71 6.81 -8.60 10.65
C ALA A 71 7.76 -8.81 9.46
N GLU A 72 8.51 -9.92 9.44
CA GLU A 72 9.36 -10.30 8.31
C GLU A 72 8.56 -10.52 7.03
N SER A 73 7.44 -11.23 7.12
CA SER A 73 6.55 -11.44 5.97
C SER A 73 6.02 -10.11 5.42
N VAL A 74 5.63 -9.17 6.29
CA VAL A 74 5.17 -7.83 5.89
C VAL A 74 6.30 -7.00 5.28
N ARG A 75 7.50 -7.00 5.88
CA ARG A 75 8.68 -6.34 5.31
C ARG A 75 8.95 -6.83 3.88
N ASN A 76 8.97 -8.15 3.69
CA ASN A 76 9.27 -8.74 2.39
C ASN A 76 8.18 -8.40 1.36
N SER A 77 6.90 -8.54 1.72
CA SER A 77 5.81 -8.26 0.78
C SER A 77 5.74 -6.78 0.37
N THR A 78 5.97 -5.87 1.31
CA THR A 78 5.99 -4.42 1.03
C THR A 78 7.21 -4.00 0.22
N SER A 79 8.38 -4.65 0.42
CA SER A 79 9.55 -4.46 -0.45
C SER A 79 9.26 -4.88 -1.89
N THR A 80 8.74 -6.09 -2.10
CA THR A 80 8.39 -6.57 -3.44
C THR A 80 7.31 -5.71 -4.10
N GLU A 81 6.35 -5.19 -3.32
CA GLU A 81 5.35 -4.25 -3.82
C GLU A 81 5.98 -2.95 -4.29
N ALA A 82 6.87 -2.36 -3.49
CA ALA A 82 7.58 -1.14 -3.85
C ALA A 82 8.40 -1.33 -5.14
N GLU A 83 9.12 -2.44 -5.26
CA GLU A 83 9.87 -2.79 -6.48
C GLU A 83 8.94 -2.84 -7.72
N ARG A 84 7.78 -3.49 -7.60
CA ARG A 84 6.81 -3.60 -8.71
C ARG A 84 6.21 -2.24 -9.10
N VAL A 85 5.78 -1.45 -8.13
CA VAL A 85 5.17 -0.13 -8.37
C VAL A 85 6.19 0.83 -8.99
N CYS A 86 7.41 0.85 -8.45
CA CYS A 86 8.48 1.71 -8.97
C CYS A 86 8.93 1.30 -10.38
N ALA A 87 9.00 0.00 -10.69
CA ALA A 87 9.29 -0.47 -12.04
C ALA A 87 8.19 -0.08 -13.04
N ALA A 88 6.91 -0.22 -12.65
CA ALA A 88 5.77 0.16 -13.49
C ALA A 88 5.73 1.66 -13.78
N GLY A 89 6.19 2.50 -12.84
CA GLY A 89 6.23 3.96 -13.01
C GLY A 89 7.44 4.52 -13.76
N ALA A 90 8.42 3.68 -14.07
CA ALA A 90 9.58 4.03 -14.89
C ALA A 90 9.40 3.66 -16.38
N SER A 91 8.25 3.07 -16.74
CA SER A 91 7.90 2.59 -18.08
C SER A 91 7.25 3.66 -18.95
#